data_AF-A0A388P706-F1
#
_entry.id   AF-A0A388P706-F1
#
_cell.length_a   1.000
_cell.length_b   1.000
_cell.length_c   1.000
_cell.angle_alpha   90.00
_cell.angle_beta   90.00
_cell.angle_gamma   90.00
#
_symmetry.space_group_name_H-M   'P 1'
#
loop_
_entity.id
_entity.type
_entity.pdbx_description
1 polymer ?
#
loop_
_entity_poly.entity_id
_entity_poly.type
_entity_poly.pdbx_seq_one_letter_code
_entity_poly.pdbx_strand_id
1 'polypeptide(L)' 'MVSQGRGSGVWPPAQTLLGHAYFNGEGVQQDQALAISWYRKAAEQGLAEAQYNLGGCYANGIGVAKDSCKR' A
#
# COMPACT_ATOMS: atom_id res chain seq x y z
N MET A 1 -26.72 -7.33 -4.99
CA MET A 1 -25.33 -7.85 -4.99
C MET A 1 -24.50 -6.80 -5.68
N VAL A 2 -23.57 -6.13 -4.97
CA VAL A 2 -22.94 -4.91 -5.53
C VAL A 2 -22.03 -5.30 -6.69
N SER A 3 -22.41 -4.77 -7.84
CA SER A 3 -21.73 -4.75 -9.13
C SER A 3 -20.27 -4.30 -9.03
N GLN A 4 -19.36 -4.93 -9.77
CA GLN A 4 -18.56 -4.28 -10.81
C GLN A 4 -17.88 -5.35 -11.67
N GLY A 5 -18.35 -5.51 -12.91
CA GLY A 5 -17.51 -6.06 -13.97
C GLY A 5 -16.46 -5.01 -14.34
N ARG A 6 -15.20 -5.41 -14.55
CA ARG A 6 -14.19 -4.52 -15.11
C ARG A 6 -13.37 -5.26 -16.15
N GLY A 7 -13.71 -5.02 -17.42
CA GLY A 7 -12.76 -5.12 -18.50
C GLY A 7 -11.79 -3.93 -18.46
N SER A 8 -10.61 -4.14 -19.05
CA SER A 8 -9.70 -3.12 -19.62
C SER A 8 -9.15 -2.04 -18.68
N GLY A 9 -7.87 -2.19 -18.31
CA GLY A 9 -7.04 -1.17 -17.66
C GLY A 9 -6.96 -1.36 -16.14
N VAL A 10 -6.03 -2.21 -15.68
CA VAL A 10 -5.75 -2.41 -14.25
C VAL A 10 -5.03 -1.18 -13.71
N TRP A 11 -5.76 -0.09 -13.51
CA TRP A 11 -5.27 1.05 -12.75
C TRP A 11 -5.48 0.72 -11.28
N PRO A 12 -4.40 0.60 -10.48
CA PRO A 12 -4.54 0.36 -9.07
C PRO A 12 -5.38 1.49 -8.44
N PRO A 13 -6.31 1.17 -7.53
CA PRO A 13 -7.09 2.16 -6.81
C PRO A 13 -6.18 3.22 -6.19
N ALA A 14 -6.62 4.48 -6.16
CA ALA A 14 -5.81 5.61 -5.67
C ALA A 14 -5.21 5.38 -4.27
N GLN A 15 -5.88 4.58 -3.43
CA GLN A 15 -5.39 4.22 -2.09
C GLN A 15 -4.17 3.30 -2.13
N THR A 16 -4.10 2.36 -3.07
CA THR A 16 -2.93 1.48 -3.30
C THR A 16 -1.74 2.28 -3.84
N LEU A 17 -2.00 3.23 -4.76
CA LEU A 17 -0.98 4.15 -5.26
C LEU A 17 -0.42 5.05 -4.16
N LEU A 18 -1.28 5.54 -3.28
CA LEU A 18 -0.85 6.36 -2.15
C LEU A 18 -0.01 5.54 -1.15
N GLY A 19 -0.38 4.28 -0.90
CA GLY A 19 0.45 3.33 -0.15
C GLY A 19 1.83 3.14 -0.78
N HIS A 20 1.90 2.98 -2.11
CA HIS A 20 3.18 2.86 -2.85
C HIS A 20 4.03 4.14 -2.74
N ALA A 21 3.42 5.31 -2.88
CA ALA A 21 4.13 6.58 -2.80
C ALA A 21 4.78 6.78 -1.42
N TYR A 22 4.06 6.47 -0.33
CA TYR A 22 4.62 6.52 1.02
C TYR A 22 5.66 5.42 1.28
N PHE A 23 5.53 4.25 0.64
CA PHE A 23 6.49 3.16 0.76
C PHE A 23 7.83 3.49 0.08
N ASN A 24 7.80 4.10 -1.10
CA ASN A 24 8.99 4.44 -1.90
C ASN A 24 9.51 5.88 -1.65
N GLY A 25 8.72 6.75 -1.03
CA GLY A 25 9.05 8.17 -0.89
C GLY A 25 8.95 8.96 -2.21
N GLU A 26 8.07 8.55 -3.11
CA GLU A 26 7.90 9.19 -4.43
C GLU A 26 6.99 10.42 -4.31
N GLY A 27 7.60 11.60 -4.26
CA GLY A 27 6.88 12.89 -4.13
C GLY A 27 6.34 13.18 -2.72
N VAL A 28 6.50 12.25 -1.77
CA VAL A 28 6.17 12.40 -0.35
C VAL A 28 7.33 11.88 0.51
N GLN A 29 7.42 12.33 1.76
CA GLN A 29 8.36 11.74 2.71
C GLN A 29 8.03 10.26 2.90
N GLN A 30 9.03 9.39 2.71
CA GLN A 30 8.90 7.96 2.92
C GLN A 30 8.41 7.69 4.35
N ASP A 31 7.25 7.03 4.46
CA ASP A 31 6.65 6.63 5.72
C ASP A 31 5.97 5.27 5.53
N GLN A 32 6.68 4.23 5.95
CA GLN A 32 6.24 2.86 5.82
C GLN A 32 5.02 2.56 6.72
N ALA A 33 4.89 3.23 7.87
CA ALA A 33 3.74 3.06 8.75
C ALA A 33 2.48 3.64 8.11
N LEU A 34 2.61 4.81 7.48
CA LEU A 34 1.52 5.43 6.74
C LEU A 34 1.15 4.62 5.50
N ALA A 35 2.12 4.07 4.77
CA ALA A 35 1.89 3.15 3.65
C ALA A 35 1.05 1.92 4.07
N ILE A 36 1.41 1.29 5.19
CA ILE A 36 0.67 0.14 5.76
C ILE A 36 -0.77 0.52 6.11
N SER A 37 -0.99 1.72 6.63
CA SER A 37 -2.34 2.20 6.94
C SER A 37 -3.21 2.34 5.68
N TRP A 38 -2.63 2.79 4.57
CA TRP A 38 -3.32 2.87 3.29
C TRP A 38 -3.59 1.51 2.67
N TYR A 39 -2.62 0.59 2.72
CA TYR A 39 -2.83 -0.79 2.29
C TYR A 39 -3.90 -1.50 3.12
N ARG A 40 -3.98 -1.24 4.43
CA ARG A 40 -5.04 -1.78 5.29
C ARG A 40 -6.42 -1.30 4.84
N LYS A 41 -6.60 0.01 4.65
CA LYS A 41 -7.88 0.57 4.18
C LYS A 41 -8.30 0.01 2.81
N ALA A 42 -7.34 -0.19 1.91
CA ALA A 42 -7.59 -0.78 0.60
C ALA A 42 -7.89 -2.30 0.70
N ALA A 43 -7.20 -3.01 1.58
CA ALA A 43 -7.44 -4.43 1.85
C ALA A 43 -8.82 -4.69 2.47
N GLU A 44 -9.29 -3.79 3.34
CA GLU A 44 -10.65 -3.80 3.92
C GLU A 44 -11.75 -3.64 2.85
N GLN A 45 -11.44 -3.00 1.73
CA GLN A 45 -12.33 -2.91 0.56
C GLN A 45 -12.26 -4.13 -0.37
N GLY A 46 -11.50 -5.16 0.00
CA GLY A 46 -11.35 -6.38 -0.79
C GLY A 46 -10.38 -6.24 -1.96
N LEU A 47 -9.48 -5.24 -1.93
CA LEU A 47 -8.47 -5.08 -2.98
C LEU A 47 -7.33 -6.08 -2.80
N ALA A 48 -7.23 -7.04 -3.71
CA ALA A 48 -6.23 -8.11 -3.68
C ALA A 48 -4.79 -7.57 -3.69
N GLU A 49 -4.52 -6.51 -4.46
CA GLU A 49 -3.20 -5.88 -4.53
C GLU A 49 -2.78 -5.28 -3.18
N ALA A 50 -3.72 -4.65 -2.47
CA ALA A 50 -3.47 -4.09 -1.15
C ALA A 50 -3.19 -5.18 -0.10
N GLN A 51 -3.91 -6.30 -0.16
CA GLN A 51 -3.68 -7.46 0.71
C GLN A 51 -2.30 -8.09 0.44
N TYR A 52 -1.91 -8.21 -0.83
CA TYR A 52 -0.58 -8.69 -1.22
C TYR A 52 0.53 -7.78 -0.67
N ASN A 53 0.42 -6.47 -0.88
CA ASN A 53 1.39 -5.49 -0.39
C ASN A 53 1.46 -5.45 1.14
N LEU A 54 0.32 -5.57 1.83
CA LEU A 54 0.24 -5.64 3.28
C LEU A 54 0.94 -6.92 3.81
N GLY A 55 0.70 -8.06 3.18
CA GLY A 55 1.38 -9.32 3.49
C GLY A 55 2.89 -9.22 3.28
N GLY A 56 3.32 -8.58 2.20
CA GLY A 56 4.73 -8.28 1.93
C GLY A 56 5.35 -7.38 3.00
N CYS A 57 4.64 -6.35 3.46
CA CYS A 57 5.13 -5.46 4.52
C CYS A 57 5.36 -6.25 5.83
N TYR A 58 4.40 -7.08 6.23
CA TYR A 58 4.55 -7.91 7.44
C TYR A 58 5.65 -8.96 7.31
N ALA A 59 5.75 -9.64 6.16
CA ALA A 59 6.80 -10.63 5.92
C ALA A 59 8.21 -10.03 5.97
N ASN A 60 8.37 -8.79 5.48
CA ASN A 60 9.66 -8.09 5.48
C ASN A 60 9.94 -7.32 6.78
N GLY A 61 9.03 -7.36 7.78
CA GLY A 61 9.14 -6.57 9.01
C GLY A 61 9.10 -5.06 8.77
N ILE A 62 8.51 -4.62 7.65
CA ILE A 62 8.39 -3.23 7.27
C ILE A 62 7.26 -2.60 8.10
N GLY A 63 7.53 -1.44 8.70
CA GLY A 63 6.64 -0.80 9.69
C GLY A 63 7.10 -0.97 11.15
N VAL A 64 8.06 -1.86 11.40
CA VAL A 64 8.89 -1.80 12.59
C VAL A 64 10.02 -0.83 12.25
N ALA A 65 10.08 0.32 12.91
CA ALA A 65 10.98 1.43 12.60
C ALA A 65 12.38 0.95 12.17
N LYS A 66 12.59 0.83 10.86
CA LYS A 66 13.92 0.65 10.29
C LYS A 66 14.43 2.07 10.17
N ASP A 67 15.00 2.54 11.27
CA ASP A 67 15.75 3.78 11.37
C ASP A 67 16.95 3.66 10.41
N SER A 68 16.69 3.76 9.10
CA SER A 68 17.73 3.92 8.10
C SER A 68 18.11 5.38 8.15
N CYS A 69 18.96 5.67 9.14
CA CYS A 69 19.84 6.82 9.24
C CYS A 69 20.15 7.37 7.86
N LYS A 70 19.51 8.51 7.53
CA LYS A 70 20.01 9.39 6.48
C LYS A 70 21.31 9.98 7.02
N ARG A 71 22.42 9.53 6.43
CA ARG A 71 23.78 10.03 6.70
C ARG A 71 24.02 11.33 5.94
#